data_AF-A0A1M3D005-F1
#
_entry.id   AF-A0A1M3D005-F1
#
_cell.length_a   1.000
_cell.length_b   1.000
_cell.length_c   1.000
_cell.angle_alpha   90.00
_cell.angle_beta   90.00
_cell.angle_gamma   90.00
#
_symmetry.space_group_name_H-M   'P 1'
#
loop_
_entity.id
_entity.type
_entity.pdbx_description
1 polymer ?
#
loop_
_entity_poly.entity_id
_entity_poly.type
_entity_poly.pdbx_seq_one_letter_code
_entity_poly.pdbx_strand_id
1 'polypeptide(L)'
;MGIIEESINRKDLLAEKKKLQELLKKEKEIEHSLTVGTYSEDSWRELQCIRHKISITEAKIDGSFYNGEPVPQTLRMSNTNKYE
;
A
#
# COMPACT_ATOMS: atom_id res chain seq x y z
N MET A 1 -22.87 19.04 -13.46
CA MET A 1 -21.87 18.47 -12.53
C MET A 1 -21.30 17.23 -13.19
N GLY A 2 -20.10 17.34 -13.76
CA GLY A 2 -19.41 16.21 -14.38
C GLY A 2 -18.76 15.36 -13.30
N ILE A 3 -19.07 14.07 -13.30
CA ILE A 3 -18.37 13.09 -12.47
C ILE A 3 -16.96 12.99 -13.05
N ILE A 4 -15.97 13.41 -12.27
CA ILE A 4 -14.56 13.20 -12.60
C ILE A 4 -14.33 11.70 -12.37
N GLU A 5 -14.54 10.89 -13.40
CA GLU A 5 -14.01 9.53 -13.43
C GLU A 5 -12.49 9.66 -13.52
N GLU A 6 -11.85 9.61 -12.36
CA GLU A 6 -10.41 9.51 -12.20
C GLU A 6 -9.98 8.12 -12.71
N SER A 7 -9.94 8.00 -14.04
CA SER A 7 -9.46 6.83 -14.74
C SER A 7 -7.97 6.70 -14.43
N ILE A 8 -7.63 5.89 -13.42
CA ILE A 8 -6.25 5.49 -13.17
C ILE A 8 -5.72 4.92 -14.50
N ASN A 9 -4.78 5.63 -15.12
CA ASN A 9 -4.19 5.22 -16.37
C ASN A 9 -3.61 3.82 -16.18
N ARG A 10 -3.93 2.87 -17.07
CA ARG A 10 -3.47 1.47 -16.96
C ARG A 10 -1.95 1.35 -16.76
N LYS A 11 -1.18 2.32 -17.25
CA LYS A 11 0.27 2.44 -17.03
C LYS A 11 0.63 2.80 -15.57
N ASP A 12 -0.12 3.69 -14.95
CA ASP A 12 0.09 4.11 -13.55
C ASP A 12 -0.30 3.00 -12.58
N LEU A 13 -1.37 2.25 -12.89
CA LEU A 13 -1.75 1.05 -12.12
C LEU A 13 -0.65 -0.03 -12.16
N LEU A 14 -0.03 -0.26 -13.33
CA LEU A 14 1.08 -1.20 -13.46
C LEU A 14 2.32 -0.73 -12.68
N ALA A 15 2.60 0.58 -12.69
CA ALA A 15 3.70 1.17 -11.94
C ALA A 15 3.50 1.04 -10.42
N GLU A 16 2.30 1.33 -9.91
CA GLU A 16 1.99 1.18 -8.48
C GLU A 16 1.99 -0.29 -8.05
N LYS A 17 1.54 -1.22 -8.89
CA LYS A 17 1.65 -2.67 -8.61
C LYS A 17 3.10 -3.13 -8.52
N LYS A 18 3.97 -2.66 -9.43
CA LYS A 18 5.41 -2.99 -9.39
C LYS A 18 6.05 -2.43 -8.12
N LYS A 19 5.71 -1.19 -7.76
CA LYS A 19 6.17 -0.55 -6.52
C LYS A 19 5.71 -1.31 -5.28
N LEU A 20 4.47 -1.79 -5.25
CA LEU A 20 3.96 -2.65 -4.17
C LEU A 20 4.80 -3.92 -4.02
N GLN A 21 5.10 -4.61 -5.13
CA GLN A 21 5.93 -5.81 -5.11
C GLN A 21 7.34 -5.55 -4.56
N GLU A 22 7.96 -4.43 -4.94
CA GLU A 22 9.26 -4.03 -4.42
C GLU A 22 9.23 -3.71 -2.92
N LEU A 23 8.17 -3.03 -2.44
CA LEU A 23 7.99 -2.74 -1.01
C LEU A 23 7.76 -4.01 -0.18
N LEU A 24 6.93 -4.94 -0.65
CA LEU A 24 6.69 -6.23 0.01
C LEU A 24 7.96 -7.10 0.07
N LYS A 25 8.80 -7.03 -0.96
CA LYS A 25 10.10 -7.71 -0.95
C LYS A 25 11.01 -7.12 0.13
N LYS A 26 11.11 -5.79 0.22
CA LYS A 26 11.91 -5.11 1.24
C LYS A 26 11.39 -5.35 2.65
N GLU A 27 10.07 -5.38 2.84
CA GLU A 27 9.49 -5.76 4.14
C GLU A 27 9.99 -7.13 4.59
N LYS A 28 9.93 -8.14 3.70
CA LYS A 28 10.42 -9.48 4.00
C LYS A 28 11.92 -9.53 4.29
N GLU A 29 12.74 -8.77 3.58
CA GLU A 29 14.18 -8.70 3.81
C GLU A 29 14.49 -8.11 5.21
N ILE A 30 13.76 -7.06 5.61
CA ILE A 30 13.91 -6.46 6.94
C ILE A 30 13.37 -7.40 8.02
N GLU A 31 12.18 -7.99 7.84
CA GLU A 31 11.62 -8.97 8.79
C GLU A 31 12.54 -10.17 8.97
N HIS A 32 13.15 -10.66 7.89
CA HIS A 32 14.14 -11.73 7.97
C HIS A 32 15.37 -11.30 8.78
N SER A 33 15.91 -10.10 8.50
CA SER A 33 17.06 -9.53 9.22
C SER A 33 16.77 -9.35 10.72
N LEU A 34 15.55 -8.89 11.06
CA LEU A 34 15.05 -8.78 12.44
C LEU A 34 14.95 -10.17 13.11
N THR A 35 14.50 -11.17 12.37
CA THR A 35 14.31 -12.54 12.88
C THR A 35 15.64 -13.27 13.12
N VAL A 36 16.63 -13.09 12.25
CA VAL A 36 17.96 -13.71 12.39
C VAL A 36 18.87 -13.00 13.39
N GLY A 37 18.37 -11.96 14.07
CA GLY A 37 19.08 -11.29 15.16
C GLY A 37 20.10 -10.24 14.72
N THR A 38 20.16 -9.92 13.42
CA THR A 38 20.97 -8.81 12.89
C THR A 38 20.10 -7.55 12.84
N TYR A 39 19.80 -6.95 13.99
CA TYR A 39 18.94 -5.76 14.06
C TYR A 39 19.55 -4.60 14.84
N SER A 40 19.23 -3.39 14.39
CA SER A 40 19.37 -2.15 15.13
C SER A 40 17.99 -1.53 15.37
N GLU A 41 17.89 -0.54 16.25
CA GLU A 41 16.64 0.25 16.42
C GLU A 41 16.16 0.85 15.08
N ASP A 42 17.11 1.16 14.19
CA ASP A 42 16.83 1.67 12.85
C ASP A 42 16.08 0.67 11.98
N SER A 43 16.34 -0.64 12.13
CA SER A 43 15.65 -1.70 11.37
C SER A 43 14.14 -1.73 11.67
N TRP A 44 13.75 -1.48 12.93
CA TRP A 44 12.33 -1.39 13.30
C TRP A 44 11.67 -0.13 12.76
N ARG A 45 12.38 1.01 12.78
CA ARG A 45 11.90 2.27 12.17
C ARG A 45 11.74 2.11 10.66
N GLU A 46 12.68 1.46 10.00
CA GLU A 46 12.61 1.18 8.56
C GLU A 46 11.42 0.27 8.23
N LEU A 47 11.20 -0.80 9.00
CA LEU A 47 10.04 -1.68 8.83
C LEU A 47 8.72 -0.93 8.91
N GLN A 48 8.55 -0.07 9.92
CA GLN A 48 7.34 0.76 10.08
C GLN A 48 7.14 1.73 8.90
N CYS A 49 8.23 2.34 8.43
CA CYS A 49 8.19 3.22 7.26
C CYS A 49 7.77 2.46 5.99
N ILE A 50 8.27 1.23 5.79
CA ILE A 50 7.89 0.39 4.64
C ILE A 50 6.42 -0.01 4.74
N ARG A 51 5.94 -0.46 5.90
CA ARG A 51 4.53 -0.85 6.12
C ARG A 51 3.56 0.30 5.85
N HIS A 52 3.92 1.51 6.25
CA HIS A 52 3.13 2.70 5.94
C HIS A 52 3.08 2.97 4.42
N LYS A 53 4.22 2.86 3.73
CA LYS A 53 4.27 3.00 2.25
C LYS A 53 3.46 1.92 1.53
N ILE A 54 3.49 0.68 2.02
CA ILE A 54 2.66 -0.42 1.51
C ILE A 54 1.19 -0.04 1.61
N SER A 55 0.74 0.38 2.80
CA SER A 55 -0.65 0.78 3.05
C SER A 55 -1.12 1.89 2.11
N ILE A 56 -0.26 2.91 1.88
CA ILE A 56 -0.53 3.99 0.91
C ILE A 56 -0.66 3.44 -0.52
N THR A 57 0.28 2.61 -0.97
CA THR A 57 0.26 2.07 -2.33
C THR A 57 -0.90 1.10 -2.55
N GLU A 58 -1.25 0.25 -1.58
CA GLU A 58 -2.44 -0.60 -1.63
C GLU A 58 -3.72 0.24 -1.73
N ALA A 59 -3.85 1.29 -0.93
CA ALA A 59 -4.98 2.20 -1.01
C ALA A 59 -5.08 2.90 -2.37
N LYS A 60 -3.95 3.29 -2.98
CA LYS A 60 -3.93 3.85 -4.34
C LYS A 60 -4.39 2.86 -5.41
N ILE A 61 -3.97 1.59 -5.28
CA ILE A 61 -4.36 0.52 -6.21
C ILE A 61 -5.84 0.21 -6.08
N ASP A 62 -6.35 0.14 -4.85
CA ASP A 62 -7.74 -0.21 -4.54
C ASP A 62 -8.70 0.99 -4.66
N GLY A 63 -8.19 2.19 -4.98
CA GLY A 63 -8.98 3.42 -5.07
C GLY A 63 -9.49 3.93 -3.71
N SER A 64 -9.08 3.31 -2.60
CA SER A 64 -9.42 3.72 -1.22
C SER A 64 -8.40 4.71 -0.64
N PHE A 65 -7.88 5.60 -1.49
CA PHE A 65 -6.89 6.63 -1.14
C PHE A 65 -7.56 8.00 -1.17
N TYR A 66 -7.60 8.69 -0.04
CA TYR A 66 -8.24 10.00 0.07
C TYR A 66 -7.35 10.95 0.88
N ASN A 67 -7.11 12.16 0.36
CA ASN A 67 -6.31 13.20 1.02
C ASN A 67 -4.91 12.76 1.51
N GLY A 68 -4.23 11.89 0.77
CA GLY A 68 -2.84 11.50 1.08
C GLY A 68 -2.69 10.34 2.07
N GLU A 69 -3.79 9.84 2.63
CA GLU A 69 -3.79 8.76 3.61
C GLU A 69 -4.62 7.56 3.10
N PRO A 70 -4.25 6.32 3.47
CA PRO A 70 -5.11 5.16 3.25
C PRO A 70 -6.36 5.31 4.12
N VAL A 71 -7.55 5.14 3.53
CA VAL A 71 -8.79 5.10 4.30
C VAL A 71 -8.67 3.96 5.33
N PRO A 72 -8.94 4.23 6.63
CA PRO A 72 -8.84 3.20 7.67
C PRO A 72 -9.59 1.93 7.28
N GLN A 73 -8.97 0.78 7.53
CA GLN A 73 -9.51 -0.54 7.18
C GLN A 73 -10.90 -0.79 7.80
N THR A 74 -11.25 -0.08 8.87
CA THR A 74 -12.56 -0.09 9.53
C THR A 74 -13.68 0.61 8.75
N LEU A 75 -13.32 1.49 7.80
CA LEU A 75 -14.25 2.18 6.87
C LEU A 75 -14.34 1.48 5.50
N ARG A 76 -13.60 0.39 5.30
CA ARG A 76 -13.62 -0.46 4.08
C ARG A 76 -14.90 -1.32 3.95
N MET A 77 -16.01 -0.89 4.56
CA MET A 77 -17.27 -1.62 4.48
C MET A 77 -18.03 -1.29 3.19
N SER A 78 -18.19 -2.34 2.37
CA SER A 78 -19.23 -2.49 1.35
C SER A 78 -19.02 -1.79 0.00
N ASN A 79 -18.05 -2.24 -0.80
CA ASN A 79 -18.18 -2.15 -2.27
C ASN A 79 -17.85 -3.47 -3.00
N THR A 80 -17.86 -4.61 -2.29
CA THR A 80 -17.74 -5.96 -2.91
C THR A 80 -19.05 -6.48 -3.52
N ASN A 81 -20.11 -5.66 -3.64
CA ASN A 81 -21.40 -6.05 -4.23
C ASN A 81 -21.91 -5.07 -5.30
N LYS A 82 -21.09 -4.75 -6.30
CA LYS A 82 -21.55 -4.04 -7.53
C LYS A 82 -21.02 -4.63 -8.84
N TYR A 83 -20.62 -5.89 -8.81
CA TYR A 83 -20.39 -6.68 -10.03
C TYR A 83 -21.37 -7.86 -10.05
N GLU A 84 -22.67 -7.56 -10.04
CA GLU A 84 -23.70 -8.40 -10.67
C GLU A 84 -24.36 -7.60 -11.79
#